data_AF-A0A838SQ79-F1
#
_entry.id   AF-A0A838SQ79-F1
#
_cell.length_a   1.000
_cell.length_b   1.000
_cell.length_c   1.000
_cell.angle_alpha   90.00
_cell.angle_beta   90.00
_cell.angle_gamma   90.00
#
_symmetry.space_group_name_H-M   'P 1'
#
loop_
_entity.id
_entity.type
_entity.pdbx_description
1 polymer ?
#
loop_
_entity_poly.entity_id
_entity_poly.type
_entity_poly.pdbx_seq_one_letter_code
_entity_poly.pdbx_strand_id
1 'polypeptide(L)'
;MTSSGPPRGAGRVRASAGRLVRRQLRADLPVLVALAALVLVSAFLAAALPRTLNQTADAALRRLVVDAPPQARALRAFSYGVLDRGQLESVRDELLDTFRPPLRGLVGEGTVAATTETPYTVLNARTGKPYKGVAGLAGATPTRFLGVRYQADAGERIRWVAGQPPGRGKTVRVPIPEDPNAFFIVPRVDVGIAVDAARLMGYRPGQVFTLQSSQGDFSGSPFRVRITGLYEPVDPRSTFWTGESRLLTASVEQTDTAILYRGFALTTDRGYGLLRVASKLAGLRYEWDFPVPPAAIDAAEVPSLRAAVDHAQGIVIQPGAAPASFLGARSTATVATGLDDILDSYTDQARTAFAVSSLVLVGLVAVALAVLALAAGLGVERRRVALELAAARGAGPLQVIGTQALQAALVAVPAGLVGWLLAVRAVPARPSSLSAL
;
A
#
# COMPACT_ATOMS: atom_id res chain seq x y z
N MET A 1 80.19 -38.00 53.72
CA MET A 1 79.59 -36.74 53.25
C MET A 1 80.25 -36.33 51.93
N THR A 2 79.54 -35.57 51.09
CA THR A 2 79.80 -35.18 49.69
C THR A 2 79.51 -36.25 48.62
N SER A 3 78.87 -35.99 47.49
CA SER A 3 77.91 -34.99 47.01
C SER A 3 77.54 -35.47 45.60
N SER A 4 76.25 -35.59 45.30
CA SER A 4 75.70 -35.84 43.97
C SER A 4 75.68 -34.56 43.14
N GLY A 5 76.09 -34.65 41.87
CA GLY A 5 75.91 -33.61 40.86
C GLY A 5 75.20 -34.20 39.62
N PRO A 6 74.11 -33.60 39.11
CA PRO A 6 73.38 -34.10 37.95
C PRO A 6 73.94 -33.53 36.63
N PRO A 7 73.74 -34.21 35.48
CA PRO A 7 74.13 -33.69 34.17
C PRO A 7 73.17 -32.59 33.67
N ARG A 8 73.77 -31.56 33.06
CA ARG A 8 73.14 -30.34 32.57
C ARG A 8 72.38 -30.55 31.25
N GLY A 9 71.12 -30.11 31.24
CA GLY A 9 70.68 -29.05 30.31
C GLY A 9 70.32 -29.44 28.88
N ALA A 10 69.10 -29.94 28.71
CA ALA A 10 68.34 -29.87 27.47
C ALA A 10 68.04 -28.41 27.08
N GLY A 11 68.74 -27.88 26.08
CA GLY A 11 68.54 -26.49 25.69
C GLY A 11 69.00 -26.20 24.27
N ARG A 12 68.32 -26.76 23.25
CA ARG A 12 68.50 -26.33 21.84
C ARG A 12 67.39 -26.69 20.84
N VAL A 13 66.27 -27.29 21.26
CA VAL A 13 65.23 -27.79 20.31
C VAL A 13 64.12 -26.78 19.98
N ARG A 14 63.95 -25.68 20.74
CA ARG A 14 62.81 -24.74 20.52
C ARG A 14 62.99 -23.75 19.36
N ALA A 15 64.22 -23.41 18.96
CA ALA A 15 64.47 -22.39 17.93
C ALA A 15 64.36 -22.90 16.48
N SER A 16 64.41 -24.22 16.27
CA SER A 16 64.37 -24.86 14.95
C SER A 16 62.95 -25.07 14.43
N ALA A 17 61.98 -25.35 15.32
CA ALA A 17 60.58 -25.55 14.96
C ALA A 17 59.96 -24.29 14.31
N GLY A 18 60.20 -23.10 14.89
CA GLY A 18 59.65 -21.84 14.37
C GLY A 18 60.19 -21.44 12.98
N ARG A 19 61.46 -21.73 12.68
CA ARG A 19 62.06 -21.43 11.36
C ARG A 19 61.63 -22.42 10.28
N LEU A 20 61.46 -23.71 10.63
CA LEU A 20 60.91 -24.71 9.72
C LEU A 20 59.46 -24.41 9.37
N VAL A 21 58.62 -24.12 10.38
CA VAL A 21 57.22 -23.70 10.19
C VAL A 21 57.13 -22.46 9.30
N ARG A 22 58.00 -21.45 9.51
CA ARG A 22 58.02 -20.22 8.70
C ARG A 22 58.48 -20.46 7.25
N ARG A 23 59.38 -21.42 7.01
CA ARG A 23 59.85 -21.77 5.65
C ARG A 23 58.82 -22.62 4.90
N GLN A 24 58.13 -23.52 5.60
CA GLN A 24 57.02 -24.30 5.06
C GLN A 24 55.80 -23.42 4.75
N LEU A 25 55.47 -22.46 5.62
CA LEU A 25 54.42 -21.46 5.38
C LEU A 25 54.69 -20.61 4.13
N ARG A 26 55.95 -20.30 3.82
CA ARG A 26 56.31 -19.55 2.60
C ARG A 26 56.18 -20.39 1.32
N ALA A 27 56.40 -21.71 1.40
CA ALA A 27 56.26 -22.61 0.26
C ALA A 27 54.79 -22.92 -0.07
N ASP A 28 53.93 -22.91 0.95
CA ASP A 28 52.48 -23.12 0.82
C ASP A 28 51.66 -21.81 0.81
N LEU A 29 52.33 -20.65 0.81
CA LEU A 29 51.70 -19.32 0.85
C LEU A 29 50.64 -19.11 -0.25
N PRO A 30 50.87 -19.50 -1.53
CA PRO A 30 49.87 -19.29 -2.59
C PRO A 30 48.56 -20.05 -2.31
N VAL A 31 48.67 -21.26 -1.76
CA VAL A 31 47.52 -22.12 -1.44
C VAL A 31 46.76 -21.58 -0.24
N LEU A 32 47.47 -21.12 0.80
CA LEU A 32 46.85 -20.53 1.98
C LEU A 32 46.17 -19.19 1.66
N VAL A 33 46.76 -18.37 0.79
CA VAL A 33 46.15 -17.12 0.32
C VAL A 33 44.91 -17.40 -0.52
N ALA A 34 44.96 -18.39 -1.43
CA ALA A 34 43.80 -18.78 -2.23
C ALA A 34 42.66 -19.31 -1.34
N LEU A 35 42.97 -20.13 -0.34
CA LEU A 35 42.00 -20.61 0.66
C LEU A 35 41.39 -19.46 1.47
N ALA A 36 42.22 -18.54 1.96
CA ALA A 36 41.75 -17.36 2.70
C ALA A 36 40.82 -16.49 1.83
N ALA A 37 41.21 -16.21 0.59
CA ALA A 37 40.41 -15.43 -0.35
C ALA A 37 39.06 -16.11 -0.65
N LEU A 38 39.06 -17.42 -0.89
CA LEU A 38 37.84 -18.18 -1.14
C LEU A 38 36.88 -18.14 0.06
N VAL A 39 37.39 -18.37 1.28
CA VAL A 39 36.59 -18.36 2.50
C VAL A 39 36.06 -16.96 2.79
N LEU A 40 36.88 -15.92 2.61
CA LEU A 40 36.47 -14.53 2.78
C LEU A 40 35.35 -14.16 1.80
N VAL A 41 35.50 -14.46 0.52
CA VAL A 41 34.48 -14.15 -0.51
C VAL A 41 33.21 -14.95 -0.26
N SER A 42 33.32 -16.22 0.10
CA SER A 42 32.16 -17.07 0.40
C SER A 42 31.39 -16.56 1.62
N ALA A 43 32.09 -16.23 2.71
CA ALA A 43 31.48 -15.67 3.92
C ALA A 43 30.87 -14.29 3.66
N PHE A 44 31.56 -13.44 2.89
CA PHE A 44 31.03 -12.14 2.48
C PHE A 44 29.73 -12.30 1.68
N LEU A 45 29.71 -13.14 0.65
CA LEU A 45 28.53 -13.34 -0.19
C LEU A 45 27.38 -13.99 0.60
N ALA A 46 27.67 -14.98 1.45
CA ALA A 46 26.68 -15.63 2.29
C ALA A 46 26.01 -14.65 3.27
N ALA A 47 26.75 -13.68 3.80
CA ALA A 47 26.23 -12.66 4.71
C ALA A 47 25.62 -11.44 3.98
N ALA A 48 26.14 -11.08 2.80
CA ALA A 48 25.70 -9.91 2.04
C ALA A 48 24.40 -10.18 1.27
N LEU A 49 24.22 -11.38 0.69
CA LEU A 49 23.08 -11.64 -0.18
C LEU A 49 21.73 -11.54 0.56
N PRO A 50 21.51 -12.18 1.73
CA PRO A 50 20.26 -12.04 2.48
C PRO A 50 19.98 -10.59 2.89
N ARG A 51 21.04 -9.83 3.21
CA ARG A 51 20.95 -8.41 3.57
C ARG A 51 20.51 -7.56 2.38
N THR A 52 21.08 -7.79 1.20
CA THR A 52 20.64 -7.09 -0.03
C THR A 52 19.21 -7.45 -0.42
N LEU A 53 18.83 -8.72 -0.30
CA LEU A 53 17.46 -9.17 -0.58
C LEU A 53 16.44 -8.47 0.31
N ASN A 54 16.76 -8.34 1.60
CA ASN A 54 15.95 -7.61 2.55
C ASN A 54 15.71 -6.15 2.12
N GLN A 55 16.75 -5.42 1.69
CA GLN A 55 16.57 -4.05 1.22
C GLN A 55 15.78 -3.97 -0.08
N THR A 56 16.07 -4.87 -1.03
CA THR A 56 15.37 -4.88 -2.32
C THR A 56 13.89 -5.24 -2.18
N ALA A 57 13.56 -6.09 -1.21
CA ALA A 57 12.18 -6.45 -0.89
C ALA A 57 11.38 -5.23 -0.41
N ASP A 58 11.94 -4.41 0.48
CA ASP A 58 11.29 -3.18 0.95
C ASP A 58 11.14 -2.15 -0.17
N ALA A 59 12.19 -1.98 -0.99
CA ALA A 59 12.15 -1.08 -2.12
C ALA A 59 11.13 -1.52 -3.18
N ALA A 60 11.03 -2.83 -3.44
CA ALA A 60 10.07 -3.39 -4.38
C ALA A 60 8.63 -3.20 -3.89
N LEU A 61 8.35 -3.51 -2.62
CA LEU A 61 7.03 -3.27 -2.02
C LEU A 61 6.66 -1.80 -2.07
N ARG A 62 7.57 -0.91 -1.65
CA ARG A 62 7.34 0.53 -1.67
C ARG A 62 7.05 1.02 -3.08
N ARG A 63 7.74 0.51 -4.09
CA ARG A 63 7.49 0.87 -5.49
C ARG A 63 6.12 0.42 -5.98
N LEU A 64 5.73 -0.83 -5.70
CA LEU A 64 4.38 -1.33 -6.02
C LEU A 64 3.29 -0.48 -5.36
N VAL A 65 3.49 -0.11 -4.10
CA VAL A 65 2.55 0.75 -3.37
C VAL A 65 2.60 2.20 -3.89
N VAL A 66 3.73 2.75 -4.30
CA VAL A 66 3.79 4.11 -4.87
C VAL A 66 3.11 4.19 -6.23
N ASP A 67 3.36 3.19 -7.09
CA ASP A 67 2.86 3.12 -8.47
C ASP A 67 1.37 2.75 -8.53
N ALA A 68 0.82 2.13 -7.49
CA ALA A 68 -0.59 1.78 -7.43
C ALA A 68 -1.51 3.02 -7.38
N PRO A 69 -2.68 2.99 -8.06
CA PRO A 69 -3.67 4.07 -7.99
C PRO A 69 -4.10 4.35 -6.55
N PRO A 70 -4.36 5.62 -6.15
CA PRO A 70 -4.74 5.91 -4.77
C PRO A 70 -6.02 5.19 -4.32
N GLN A 71 -6.94 4.86 -5.23
CA GLN A 71 -8.16 4.11 -4.92
C GLN A 71 -7.89 2.63 -4.56
N ALA A 72 -6.81 2.05 -5.08
CA ALA A 72 -6.42 0.67 -4.77
C ALA A 72 -5.72 0.57 -3.41
N ARG A 73 -5.07 1.67 -2.98
CA ARG A 73 -4.31 1.74 -1.73
C ARG A 73 -5.16 2.11 -0.52
N ALA A 74 -6.27 2.82 -0.73
CA ALA A 74 -7.16 3.25 0.34
C ALA A 74 -8.12 2.14 0.76
N LEU A 75 -8.41 2.08 2.05
CA LEU A 75 -9.53 1.29 2.56
C LEU A 75 -10.79 2.13 2.47
N ARG A 76 -11.84 1.59 1.85
CA ARG A 76 -13.09 2.31 1.62
C ARG A 76 -14.25 1.50 2.15
N ALA A 77 -15.02 2.07 3.07
CA ALA A 77 -16.27 1.46 3.49
C ALA A 77 -17.44 2.13 2.79
N PHE A 78 -18.43 1.35 2.36
CA PHE A 78 -19.64 1.85 1.72
C PHE A 78 -20.89 1.40 2.46
N SER A 79 -21.85 2.29 2.62
CA SER A 79 -23.18 1.93 3.13
C SER A 79 -24.29 2.69 2.41
N TYR A 80 -25.50 2.16 2.45
CA TYR A 80 -26.68 2.72 1.80
C TYR A 80 -27.74 3.04 2.84
N GLY A 81 -28.23 4.27 2.88
CA GLY A 81 -29.32 4.61 3.79
C GLY A 81 -29.48 6.11 4.04
N VAL A 82 -29.98 6.47 5.22
CA VAL A 82 -30.19 7.88 5.60
C VAL A 82 -29.66 8.12 7.01
N LEU A 83 -28.33 8.25 7.13
CA LEU A 83 -27.62 8.47 8.38
C LEU A 83 -27.59 9.95 8.74
N ASP A 84 -27.72 10.31 10.01
CA ASP A 84 -27.37 11.65 10.48
C ASP A 84 -25.84 11.79 10.69
N ARG A 85 -25.39 12.99 11.07
CA ARG A 85 -23.97 13.27 11.25
C ARG A 85 -23.36 12.45 12.41
N GLY A 86 -24.09 12.29 13.51
CA GLY A 86 -23.59 11.50 14.64
C GLY A 86 -23.42 10.04 14.28
N GLN A 87 -24.34 9.49 13.49
CA GLN A 87 -24.24 8.13 12.95
C GLN A 87 -23.06 7.96 11.96
N LEU A 88 -22.75 9.00 11.17
CA LEU A 88 -21.60 8.96 10.26
C LEU A 88 -20.27 8.91 11.00
N GLU A 89 -20.15 9.73 12.04
CA GLU A 89 -18.97 9.79 12.90
C GLU A 89 -18.85 8.49 13.71
N SER A 90 -19.96 7.96 14.26
CA SER A 90 -19.94 6.70 15.02
C SER A 90 -19.50 5.50 14.17
N VAL A 91 -19.98 5.38 12.93
CA VAL A 91 -19.58 4.29 12.03
C VAL A 91 -18.10 4.42 11.65
N ARG A 92 -17.61 5.65 11.44
CA ARG A 92 -16.18 5.88 11.19
C ARG A 92 -15.33 5.40 12.35
N ASP A 93 -15.71 5.79 13.56
CA ASP A 93 -14.96 5.47 14.77
C ASP A 93 -15.01 3.96 15.07
N GLU A 94 -16.18 3.32 14.87
CA GLU A 94 -16.34 1.87 14.96
C GLU A 94 -15.49 1.11 13.92
N LEU A 95 -15.41 1.61 12.68
CA LEU A 95 -14.51 1.05 11.65
C LEU A 95 -13.04 1.11 12.10
N LEU A 96 -12.59 2.28 12.57
CA LEU A 96 -11.23 2.46 13.09
C LEU A 96 -10.93 1.54 14.28
N ASP A 97 -11.87 1.41 15.20
CA ASP A 97 -11.78 0.55 16.39
C ASP A 97 -11.85 -0.94 16.07
N THR A 98 -12.33 -1.32 14.89
CA THR A 98 -12.35 -2.71 14.44
C THR A 98 -11.10 -3.09 13.63
N PHE A 99 -10.40 -2.12 13.03
CA PHE A 99 -9.14 -2.38 12.32
C PHE A 99 -8.05 -2.90 13.28
N ARG A 100 -7.36 -3.97 12.90
CA ARG A 100 -6.27 -4.55 13.71
C ARG A 100 -5.04 -3.61 13.75
N PRO A 101 -4.17 -3.72 14.78
CA PRO A 101 -3.05 -2.78 14.97
C PRO A 101 -2.15 -2.54 13.74
N PRO A 102 -1.74 -3.57 12.96
CA PRO A 102 -0.90 -3.36 11.78
C PRO A 102 -1.55 -2.48 10.72
N LEU A 103 -2.89 -2.48 10.64
CA LEU A 103 -3.65 -1.69 9.69
C LEU A 103 -4.06 -0.33 10.29
N ARG A 104 -4.48 -0.31 11.56
CA ARG A 104 -4.89 0.89 12.28
C ARG A 104 -3.76 1.92 12.38
N GLY A 105 -2.52 1.47 12.57
CA GLY A 105 -1.35 2.36 12.62
C GLY A 105 -0.95 2.96 11.27
N LEU A 106 -1.47 2.42 10.16
CA LEU A 106 -1.14 2.85 8.80
C LEU A 106 -2.18 3.80 8.21
N VAL A 107 -3.45 3.66 8.57
CA VAL A 107 -4.51 4.50 8.00
C VAL A 107 -4.40 5.94 8.51
N GLY A 108 -4.47 6.90 7.59
CA GLY A 108 -4.59 8.31 7.92
C GLY A 108 -5.98 8.68 8.43
N GLU A 109 -6.20 9.98 8.70
CA GLU A 109 -7.52 10.48 9.06
C GLU A 109 -8.56 10.11 8.00
N GLY A 110 -9.60 9.39 8.43
CA GLY A 110 -10.67 8.93 7.56
C GLY A 110 -11.59 10.08 7.15
N THR A 111 -11.82 10.25 5.85
CA THR A 111 -12.79 11.22 5.33
C THR A 111 -14.14 10.58 5.13
N VAL A 112 -15.21 11.35 5.32
CA VAL A 112 -16.59 10.87 5.18
C VAL A 112 -17.33 11.65 4.11
N ALA A 113 -18.06 10.94 3.25
CA ALA A 113 -18.91 11.53 2.24
C ALA A 113 -20.28 10.86 2.17
N ALA A 114 -21.27 11.61 1.68
CA ALA A 114 -22.61 11.14 1.39
C ALA A 114 -23.03 11.60 0.00
N THR A 115 -23.47 10.67 -0.85
CA THR A 115 -23.69 10.92 -2.28
C THR A 115 -25.04 10.39 -2.71
N THR A 116 -25.73 11.14 -3.57
CA THR A 116 -26.94 10.64 -4.24
C THR A 116 -26.55 9.65 -5.34
N GLU A 117 -26.94 8.37 -5.22
CA GLU A 117 -26.37 7.29 -6.06
C GLU A 117 -27.04 7.07 -7.41
N THR A 118 -28.19 7.68 -7.65
CA THR A 118 -28.85 7.58 -8.95
C THR A 118 -28.43 8.73 -9.85
N PRO A 119 -28.22 8.51 -11.15
CA PRO A 119 -28.04 9.63 -12.06
C PRO A 119 -29.37 10.41 -12.12
N TYR A 120 -29.42 11.57 -11.49
CA TYR A 120 -30.57 12.45 -11.60
C TYR A 120 -30.49 13.24 -12.90
N THR A 121 -31.49 13.08 -13.75
CA THR A 121 -31.67 13.91 -14.93
C THR A 121 -32.00 15.33 -14.51
N VAL A 122 -31.33 16.29 -15.15
CA VAL A 122 -31.47 17.71 -14.84
C VAL A 122 -32.58 18.32 -15.69
N LEU A 123 -33.66 18.73 -15.02
CA LEU A 123 -34.78 19.44 -15.62
C LEU A 123 -34.75 20.91 -15.21
N ASN A 124 -35.14 21.79 -16.13
CA ASN A 124 -35.33 23.20 -15.78
C ASN A 124 -36.51 23.35 -14.82
N ALA A 125 -36.30 23.96 -13.65
CA ALA A 125 -37.33 24.04 -12.62
C ALA A 125 -38.58 24.86 -13.03
N ARG A 126 -38.48 25.73 -14.05
CA ARG A 126 -39.61 26.52 -14.57
C ARG A 126 -40.39 25.78 -15.66
N THR A 127 -39.70 25.11 -16.58
CA THR A 127 -40.35 24.51 -17.76
C THR A 127 -40.60 23.01 -17.63
N GLY A 128 -39.98 22.33 -16.67
CA GLY A 128 -40.04 20.87 -16.52
C GLY A 128 -39.34 20.09 -17.63
N LYS A 129 -38.77 20.77 -18.63
CA LYS A 129 -38.08 20.13 -19.77
C LYS A 129 -36.62 19.82 -19.44
N PRO A 130 -36.00 18.81 -20.08
CA PRO A 130 -34.57 18.56 -19.97
C PRO A 130 -33.76 19.83 -20.22
N TYR A 131 -32.76 20.09 -19.35
CA TYR A 131 -31.94 21.28 -19.49
C TYR A 131 -31.01 21.17 -20.71
N LYS A 132 -31.39 21.88 -21.78
CA LYS A 132 -30.58 22.10 -22.98
C LYS A 132 -29.58 23.23 -22.68
N GLY A 133 -28.37 22.87 -22.25
CA GLY A 133 -27.23 23.81 -22.17
C GLY A 133 -26.61 24.05 -23.56
N VAL A 134 -25.30 24.31 -23.62
CA VAL A 134 -24.54 24.54 -24.87
C VAL A 134 -24.83 23.41 -25.88
N ALA A 135 -25.08 23.79 -27.14
CA ALA A 135 -25.39 22.86 -28.23
C ALA A 135 -24.27 21.83 -28.38
N GLY A 136 -24.62 20.54 -28.42
CA GLY A 136 -23.69 19.47 -28.73
C GLY A 136 -23.31 19.47 -30.21
N LEU A 137 -22.29 18.67 -30.56
CA LEU A 137 -21.93 18.35 -31.95
C LEU A 137 -23.18 17.86 -32.71
N ALA A 138 -23.27 18.25 -33.98
CA ALA A 138 -24.49 18.23 -34.78
C ALA A 138 -25.29 16.91 -34.69
N GLY A 139 -26.52 16.97 -34.18
CA GLY A 139 -27.50 15.87 -34.22
C GLY A 139 -27.74 15.11 -32.91
N ALA A 140 -26.81 15.13 -31.94
CA ALA A 140 -26.99 14.42 -30.67
C ALA A 140 -27.75 15.28 -29.63
N THR A 141 -28.69 14.67 -28.88
CA THR A 141 -29.37 15.36 -27.78
C THR A 141 -28.51 15.30 -26.52
N PRO A 142 -28.00 16.44 -25.99
CA PRO A 142 -27.15 16.43 -24.80
C PRO A 142 -28.00 16.20 -23.54
N THR A 143 -27.73 15.10 -22.83
CA THR A 143 -28.39 14.77 -21.57
C THR A 143 -27.44 15.05 -20.41
N ARG A 144 -27.95 15.70 -19.36
CA ARG A 144 -27.16 16.08 -18.18
C ARG A 144 -27.65 15.33 -16.96
N PHE A 145 -26.70 14.72 -16.26
CA PHE A 145 -26.89 14.11 -14.97
C PHE A 145 -26.12 14.88 -13.91
N LEU A 146 -26.79 15.18 -12.80
CA LEU A 146 -26.19 15.88 -11.68
C LEU A 146 -26.47 15.12 -10.38
N GLY A 147 -25.43 14.59 -9.77
CA GLY A 147 -25.51 14.11 -8.40
C GLY A 147 -25.25 15.25 -7.40
N VAL A 148 -25.72 15.07 -6.18
CA VAL A 148 -25.36 15.94 -5.06
C VAL A 148 -24.53 15.13 -4.07
N ARG A 149 -23.39 15.68 -3.70
CA ARG A 149 -22.47 15.09 -2.72
C ARG A 149 -22.28 16.04 -1.55
N TYR A 150 -22.38 15.49 -0.35
CA TYR A 150 -21.84 16.07 0.86
C TYR A 150 -20.50 15.40 1.13
N GLN A 151 -19.49 16.18 1.48
CA GLN A 151 -18.19 15.65 1.87
C GLN A 151 -17.70 16.48 3.05
N ALA A 152 -17.40 15.81 4.16
CA ALA A 152 -16.91 16.45 5.37
C ALA A 152 -15.63 17.24 5.05
N ASP A 153 -15.48 18.41 5.67
CA ASP A 153 -14.31 19.29 5.57
C ASP A 153 -14.03 19.86 4.16
N ALA A 154 -14.92 19.60 3.19
CA ALA A 154 -14.77 20.13 1.84
C ALA A 154 -14.78 21.67 1.82
N GLY A 155 -15.46 22.31 2.76
CA GLY A 155 -15.51 23.76 2.90
C GLY A 155 -14.16 24.43 3.17
N GLU A 156 -13.22 23.73 3.81
CA GLU A 156 -11.87 24.23 4.13
C GLU A 156 -10.89 24.00 2.97
N ARG A 157 -11.24 23.09 2.06
CA ARG A 157 -10.41 22.65 0.93
C ARG A 157 -10.81 23.29 -0.40
N ILE A 158 -11.74 24.24 -0.38
CA ILE A 158 -12.24 24.94 -1.55
C ILE A 158 -12.23 26.45 -1.35
N ARG A 159 -12.10 27.17 -2.46
CA ARG A 159 -12.23 28.61 -2.54
C ARG A 159 -13.43 28.98 -3.41
N TRP A 160 -14.35 29.75 -2.87
CA TRP A 160 -15.49 30.27 -3.62
C TRP A 160 -15.05 31.42 -4.52
N VAL A 161 -15.29 31.29 -5.82
CA VAL A 161 -14.87 32.30 -6.83
C VAL A 161 -16.03 33.10 -7.40
N ALA A 162 -17.24 32.57 -7.31
CA ALA A 162 -18.46 33.26 -7.72
C ALA A 162 -19.64 32.83 -6.86
N GLY A 163 -20.57 33.76 -6.60
CA GLY A 163 -21.74 33.48 -5.77
C GLY A 163 -21.40 33.30 -4.29
N GLN A 164 -22.15 32.44 -3.59
CA GLN A 164 -22.03 32.23 -2.15
C GLN A 164 -21.95 30.73 -1.79
N PRO A 165 -21.32 30.39 -0.66
CA PRO A 165 -21.33 29.02 -0.14
C PRO A 165 -22.77 28.48 0.01
N PRO A 166 -23.01 27.18 -0.20
CA PRO A 166 -24.30 26.55 0.00
C PRO A 166 -24.87 26.81 1.39
N GLY A 167 -26.11 27.28 1.43
CA GLY A 167 -26.88 27.47 2.65
C GLY A 167 -27.57 26.19 3.10
N ARG A 168 -28.50 26.33 4.07
CA ARG A 168 -29.32 25.21 4.57
C ARG A 168 -30.33 24.68 3.55
N GLY A 169 -30.50 25.35 2.42
CA GLY A 169 -31.62 25.13 1.52
C GLY A 169 -32.96 25.46 2.19
N LYS A 170 -34.06 25.03 1.57
CA LYS A 170 -35.41 25.13 2.13
C LYS A 170 -36.37 24.19 1.42
N THR A 171 -37.51 23.87 2.01
CA THR A 171 -38.63 23.28 1.27
C THR A 171 -39.33 24.33 0.41
N VAL A 172 -39.81 23.93 -0.76
CA VAL A 172 -40.52 24.83 -1.70
C VAL A 172 -41.77 24.15 -2.21
N ARG A 173 -42.80 24.96 -2.47
CA ARG A 173 -44.05 24.51 -3.11
C ARG A 173 -43.86 24.47 -4.62
N VAL A 174 -44.25 23.36 -5.24
CA VAL A 174 -44.19 23.13 -6.68
C VAL A 174 -45.60 22.82 -7.17
N PRO A 175 -46.22 23.66 -8.01
CA PRO A 175 -47.54 23.40 -8.54
C PRO A 175 -47.60 22.08 -9.30
N ILE A 176 -48.72 21.37 -9.20
CA ILE A 176 -48.99 20.19 -10.03
C ILE A 176 -49.48 20.69 -11.39
N PRO A 177 -48.91 20.22 -12.52
CA PRO A 177 -49.32 20.70 -13.85
C PRO A 177 -50.82 20.51 -14.15
N GLU A 178 -51.43 19.46 -13.59
CA GLU A 178 -52.81 19.04 -13.82
C GLU A 178 -53.83 19.75 -12.91
N ASP A 179 -53.39 20.29 -11.76
CA ASP A 179 -54.24 20.99 -10.80
C ASP A 179 -53.51 22.24 -10.26
N PRO A 180 -53.93 23.46 -10.65
CA PRO A 180 -53.32 24.72 -10.22
C PRO A 180 -53.36 24.97 -8.70
N ASN A 181 -54.31 24.34 -7.99
CA ASN A 181 -54.47 24.49 -6.54
C ASN A 181 -53.70 23.43 -5.75
N ALA A 182 -53.28 22.34 -6.41
CA ALA A 182 -52.46 21.32 -5.80
C ALA A 182 -50.96 21.64 -5.96
N PHE A 183 -50.18 21.28 -4.95
CA PHE A 183 -48.73 21.49 -4.95
C PHE A 183 -48.02 20.37 -4.21
N PHE A 184 -46.85 20.00 -4.71
CA PHE A 184 -45.89 19.19 -3.96
C PHE A 184 -45.00 20.09 -3.10
N ILE A 185 -44.72 19.65 -1.87
CA ILE A 185 -43.67 20.24 -1.05
C ILE A 185 -42.40 19.44 -1.32
N VAL A 186 -41.46 20.02 -2.06
CA VAL A 186 -40.19 19.36 -2.37
C VAL A 186 -39.03 20.06 -1.67
N PRO A 187 -38.01 19.33 -1.21
CA PRO A 187 -36.79 19.94 -0.71
C PRO A 187 -36.03 20.65 -1.84
N ARG A 188 -35.47 21.83 -1.54
CA ARG A 188 -34.56 22.56 -2.42
C ARG A 188 -33.20 22.70 -1.75
N VAL A 189 -32.27 21.85 -2.16
CA VAL A 189 -30.89 21.82 -1.65
C VAL A 189 -30.07 22.92 -2.31
N ASP A 190 -29.35 23.69 -1.52
CA ASP A 190 -28.36 24.64 -2.05
C ASP A 190 -27.05 23.88 -2.28
N VAL A 191 -26.44 24.10 -3.45
CA VAL A 191 -25.23 23.39 -3.88
C VAL A 191 -24.26 24.35 -4.57
N GLY A 192 -22.97 24.04 -4.48
CA GLY A 192 -21.92 24.65 -5.26
C GLY A 192 -21.39 23.66 -6.29
N ILE A 193 -20.75 24.17 -7.33
CA ILE A 193 -20.15 23.32 -8.36
C ILE A 193 -18.76 23.86 -8.71
N ALA A 194 -17.83 22.98 -9.07
CA ALA A 194 -16.53 23.41 -9.53
C ALA A 194 -16.64 24.28 -10.80
N VAL A 195 -15.74 25.25 -10.96
CA VAL A 195 -15.71 26.16 -12.12
C VAL A 195 -15.68 25.40 -13.44
N ASP A 196 -14.82 24.38 -13.54
CA ASP A 196 -14.66 23.61 -14.77
C ASP A 196 -15.90 22.76 -15.08
N ALA A 197 -16.46 22.10 -14.05
CA ALA A 197 -17.73 21.40 -14.18
C ALA A 197 -18.88 22.35 -14.57
N ALA A 198 -18.97 23.55 -13.98
CA ALA A 198 -19.99 24.54 -14.39
C ALA A 198 -19.84 24.98 -15.83
N ARG A 199 -18.61 25.19 -16.30
CA ARG A 199 -18.33 25.58 -17.69
C ARG A 199 -18.79 24.51 -18.67
N LEU A 200 -18.44 23.25 -18.42
CA LEU A 200 -18.83 22.11 -19.27
C LEU A 200 -20.34 21.85 -19.24
N MET A 201 -20.94 21.93 -18.05
CA MET A 201 -22.37 21.67 -17.87
C MET A 201 -23.26 22.84 -18.32
N GLY A 202 -22.70 24.04 -18.48
CA GLY A 202 -23.42 25.27 -18.78
C GLY A 202 -24.22 25.79 -17.58
N TYR A 203 -23.65 25.70 -16.38
CA TYR A 203 -24.28 26.08 -15.12
C TYR A 203 -23.77 27.42 -14.60
N ARG A 204 -24.65 28.18 -13.93
CA ARG A 204 -24.37 29.49 -13.35
C ARG A 204 -25.01 29.63 -11.96
N PRO A 205 -24.40 30.43 -11.06
CA PRO A 205 -25.05 30.80 -9.80
C PRO A 205 -26.44 31.40 -10.02
N GLY A 206 -27.38 31.05 -9.13
CA GLY A 206 -28.78 31.46 -9.16
C GLY A 206 -29.70 30.51 -9.93
N GLN A 207 -29.16 29.60 -10.75
CA GLN A 207 -29.99 28.62 -11.48
C GLN A 207 -30.61 27.60 -10.52
N VAL A 208 -31.85 27.22 -10.81
CA VAL A 208 -32.61 26.21 -10.07
C VAL A 208 -33.02 25.10 -11.03
N PHE A 209 -32.70 23.88 -10.66
CA PHE A 209 -33.03 22.68 -11.42
C PHE A 209 -33.90 21.75 -10.59
N THR A 210 -34.74 20.98 -11.25
CA THR A 210 -35.41 19.82 -10.67
C THR A 210 -34.57 18.60 -11.04
N LEU A 211 -34.14 17.86 -10.03
CA LEU A 211 -33.46 16.58 -10.17
C LEU A 211 -34.52 15.49 -10.09
N GLN A 212 -34.65 14.74 -11.18
CA GLN A 212 -35.56 13.60 -11.26
C GLN A 212 -34.74 12.34 -11.52
N SER A 213 -35.05 11.24 -10.82
CA SER A 213 -34.35 9.98 -11.04
C SER A 213 -34.51 9.54 -12.49
N SER A 214 -33.42 9.10 -13.12
CA SER A 214 -33.46 8.60 -14.50
C SER A 214 -34.04 7.18 -14.63
N GLN A 215 -34.18 6.45 -13.51
CA GLN A 215 -34.80 5.13 -13.47
C GLN A 215 -36.29 5.32 -13.11
N GLY A 216 -37.18 5.07 -14.06
CA GLY A 216 -38.60 5.42 -14.02
C GLY A 216 -39.35 5.17 -12.69
N ASP A 217 -40.28 6.08 -12.46
CA ASP A 217 -41.42 6.13 -11.54
C ASP A 217 -41.30 5.87 -10.03
N PHE A 218 -40.29 5.21 -9.47
CA PHE A 218 -40.28 4.99 -8.01
C PHE A 218 -38.90 5.00 -7.30
N SER A 219 -37.82 5.30 -8.01
CA SER A 219 -36.46 5.18 -7.44
C SER A 219 -35.92 6.45 -6.73
N GLY A 220 -36.67 7.56 -6.71
CA GLY A 220 -36.31 8.74 -5.91
C GLY A 220 -37.32 9.89 -5.98
N SER A 221 -37.58 10.54 -4.85
CA SER A 221 -38.42 11.75 -4.82
C SER A 221 -37.76 12.87 -5.62
N PRO A 222 -38.46 13.52 -6.55
CA PRO A 222 -37.91 14.68 -7.24
C PRO A 222 -37.64 15.77 -6.21
N PHE A 223 -36.45 16.36 -6.28
CA PHE A 223 -36.08 17.48 -5.45
C PHE A 223 -35.42 18.56 -6.28
N ARG A 224 -35.40 19.78 -5.75
CA ARG A 224 -34.78 20.91 -6.44
C ARG A 224 -33.37 21.13 -5.94
N VAL A 225 -32.50 21.57 -6.84
CA VAL A 225 -31.17 22.08 -6.49
C VAL A 225 -31.03 23.51 -6.95
N ARG A 226 -30.43 24.35 -6.13
CA ARG A 226 -30.04 25.71 -6.50
C ARG A 226 -28.54 25.83 -6.47
N ILE A 227 -27.96 26.23 -7.59
CA ILE A 227 -26.53 26.52 -7.66
C ILE A 227 -26.31 27.88 -7.00
N THR A 228 -25.69 27.92 -5.82
CA THR A 228 -25.46 29.17 -5.09
C THR A 228 -24.11 29.79 -5.39
N GLY A 229 -23.12 28.98 -5.76
CA GLY A 229 -21.77 29.46 -6.05
C GLY A 229 -20.94 28.48 -6.86
N LEU A 230 -19.83 28.99 -7.37
CA LEU A 230 -18.78 28.23 -8.05
C LEU A 230 -17.54 28.18 -7.15
N TYR A 231 -16.90 27.03 -7.08
CA TYR A 231 -15.68 26.85 -6.29
C TYR A 231 -14.51 26.34 -7.14
N GLU A 232 -13.30 26.56 -6.63
CA GLU A 232 -12.09 25.91 -7.09
C GLU A 232 -11.46 25.17 -5.90
N PRO A 233 -10.93 23.95 -6.09
CA PRO A 233 -10.18 23.26 -5.05
C PRO A 233 -8.89 24.02 -4.73
N VAL A 234 -8.51 24.08 -3.45
CA VAL A 234 -7.22 24.67 -3.03
C VAL A 234 -6.05 23.83 -3.56
N ASP A 235 -6.17 22.51 -3.44
CA ASP A 235 -5.26 21.54 -4.06
C ASP A 235 -6.07 20.47 -4.82
N PRO A 236 -6.18 20.55 -6.16
CA PRO A 236 -6.91 19.57 -6.97
C PRO A 236 -6.23 18.19 -7.01
N ARG A 237 -4.93 18.08 -6.67
CA ARG A 237 -4.19 16.81 -6.70
C ARG A 237 -4.19 16.08 -5.35
N SER A 238 -4.83 16.66 -4.34
CA SER A 238 -4.98 16.05 -3.03
C SER A 238 -5.74 14.71 -3.10
N THR A 239 -5.34 13.75 -2.26
CA THR A 239 -6.02 12.46 -2.10
C THR A 239 -7.51 12.60 -1.75
N PHE A 240 -7.89 13.73 -1.12
CA PHE A 240 -9.27 14.09 -0.80
C PHE A 240 -10.24 14.03 -2.00
N TRP A 241 -9.78 14.35 -3.21
CA TRP A 241 -10.62 14.37 -4.42
C TRP A 241 -10.60 13.05 -5.20
N THR A 242 -9.78 12.08 -4.78
CA THR A 242 -9.53 10.87 -5.57
C THR A 242 -10.71 9.90 -5.57
N GLY A 243 -11.60 9.99 -4.58
CA GLY A 243 -12.83 9.20 -4.51
C GLY A 243 -13.88 9.58 -5.55
N GLU A 244 -13.97 10.86 -5.91
CA GLU A 244 -14.96 11.35 -6.88
C GLU A 244 -14.42 12.56 -7.68
N SER A 245 -13.71 12.29 -8.77
CA SER A 245 -13.13 13.32 -9.64
C SER A 245 -14.19 14.19 -10.34
N ARG A 246 -15.44 13.71 -10.43
CA ARG A 246 -16.56 14.47 -11.02
C ARG A 246 -17.03 15.65 -10.17
N LEU A 247 -16.48 15.80 -8.96
CA LEU A 247 -16.57 17.03 -8.17
C LEU A 247 -15.69 18.16 -8.71
N LEU A 248 -14.64 17.84 -9.47
CA LEU A 248 -13.72 18.83 -10.03
C LEU A 248 -14.11 19.20 -11.47
N THR A 249 -14.44 18.20 -12.28
CA THR A 249 -14.82 18.40 -13.68
C THR A 249 -15.92 17.42 -14.09
N ALA A 250 -16.82 17.83 -14.98
CA ALA A 250 -17.86 16.92 -15.47
C ALA A 250 -17.25 15.88 -16.42
N SER A 251 -17.65 14.62 -16.31
CA SER A 251 -17.30 13.60 -17.29
C SER A 251 -18.23 13.72 -18.51
N VAL A 252 -17.66 13.65 -19.70
CA VAL A 252 -18.40 13.63 -20.97
C VAL A 252 -18.25 12.26 -21.59
N GLU A 253 -19.37 11.59 -21.81
CA GLU A 253 -19.46 10.28 -22.44
C GLU A 253 -20.25 10.45 -23.74
N GLN A 254 -19.65 10.08 -24.86
CA GLN A 254 -20.33 10.11 -26.15
C GLN A 254 -20.72 8.68 -26.52
N THR A 255 -22.01 8.49 -26.79
CA THR A 255 -22.56 7.26 -27.36
C THR A 255 -23.02 7.52 -28.80
N ASP A 256 -23.41 6.47 -29.50
CA ASP A 256 -23.91 6.57 -30.88
C ASP A 256 -25.17 7.44 -31.01
N THR A 257 -25.91 7.62 -29.90
CA THR A 257 -27.23 8.27 -29.88
C THR A 257 -27.30 9.51 -28.98
N ALA A 258 -26.32 9.73 -28.09
CA ALA A 258 -26.36 10.80 -27.12
C ALA A 258 -24.98 11.27 -26.67
N ILE A 259 -24.93 12.51 -26.18
CA ILE A 259 -23.79 13.02 -25.41
C ILE A 259 -24.26 13.16 -23.97
N LEU A 260 -23.64 12.41 -23.06
CA LEU A 260 -23.99 12.35 -21.65
C LEU A 260 -22.96 13.13 -20.84
N TYR A 261 -23.43 14.18 -20.19
CA TYR A 261 -22.62 14.95 -19.25
C TYR A 261 -22.99 14.52 -17.83
N ARG A 262 -22.01 14.11 -17.02
CA ARG A 262 -22.22 13.71 -15.62
C ARG A 262 -21.30 14.52 -14.72
N GLY A 263 -21.87 15.16 -13.70
CA GLY A 263 -21.11 15.90 -12.71
C GLY A 263 -21.71 15.77 -11.31
N PHE A 264 -20.97 16.21 -10.30
CA PHE A 264 -21.48 16.38 -8.95
C PHE A 264 -21.48 17.84 -8.53
N ALA A 265 -22.51 18.21 -7.78
CA ALA A 265 -22.53 19.45 -7.03
C ALA A 265 -22.26 19.14 -5.54
N LEU A 266 -21.49 20.00 -4.89
CA LEU A 266 -21.12 19.89 -3.49
C LEU A 266 -22.14 20.64 -2.63
N THR A 267 -22.62 20.01 -1.56
CA THR A 267 -23.34 20.70 -0.47
C THR A 267 -22.48 20.75 0.79
N THR A 268 -22.73 21.72 1.66
CA THR A 268 -22.00 21.90 2.92
C THR A 268 -22.72 21.21 4.07
N ASP A 269 -22.11 21.19 5.25
CA ASP A 269 -22.71 20.75 6.52
C ASP A 269 -24.11 21.34 6.75
N ARG A 270 -24.30 22.60 6.32
CA ARG A 270 -25.59 23.30 6.46
C ARG A 270 -26.67 22.67 5.59
N GLY A 271 -26.34 22.23 4.38
CA GLY A 271 -27.26 21.65 3.41
C GLY A 271 -27.49 20.14 3.59
N TYR A 272 -26.60 19.45 4.30
CA TYR A 272 -26.66 17.99 4.50
C TYR A 272 -28.01 17.51 5.05
N GLY A 273 -28.56 18.20 6.06
CA GLY A 273 -29.86 17.84 6.65
C GLY A 273 -30.99 17.83 5.62
N LEU A 274 -31.01 18.80 4.70
CA LEU A 274 -32.03 18.86 3.64
C LEU A 274 -31.77 17.85 2.53
N LEU A 275 -30.50 17.53 2.25
CA LEU A 275 -30.13 16.46 1.32
C LEU A 275 -30.64 15.09 1.79
N ARG A 276 -30.57 14.81 3.10
CA ARG A 276 -31.15 13.60 3.70
C ARG A 276 -32.66 13.54 3.50
N VAL A 277 -33.37 14.66 3.70
CA VAL A 277 -34.81 14.75 3.45
C VAL A 277 -35.13 14.52 1.97
N ALA A 278 -34.35 15.10 1.07
CA ALA A 278 -34.48 14.90 -0.37
C ALA A 278 -34.26 13.45 -0.81
N SER A 279 -33.38 12.74 -0.10
CA SER A 279 -32.97 11.38 -0.45
C SER A 279 -33.63 10.32 0.44
N LYS A 280 -34.71 10.67 1.16
CA LYS A 280 -35.36 9.77 2.12
C LYS A 280 -35.86 8.47 1.48
N LEU A 281 -36.36 8.53 0.24
CA LEU A 281 -36.82 7.35 -0.50
C LEU A 281 -35.68 6.64 -1.25
N ALA A 282 -34.81 7.41 -1.91
CA ALA A 282 -33.73 6.87 -2.74
C ALA A 282 -32.53 6.33 -1.93
N GLY A 283 -32.38 6.77 -0.68
CA GLY A 283 -31.16 6.59 0.10
C GLY A 283 -30.01 7.47 -0.38
N LEU A 284 -28.97 7.54 0.45
CA LEU A 284 -27.66 8.09 0.12
C LEU A 284 -26.63 6.96 0.21
N ARG A 285 -25.63 7.02 -0.66
CA ARG A 285 -24.39 6.27 -0.56
C ARG A 285 -23.46 6.99 0.41
N TYR A 286 -23.13 6.34 1.50
CA TYR A 286 -22.10 6.80 2.42
C TYR A 286 -20.78 6.14 2.09
N GLU A 287 -19.71 6.92 2.15
CA GLU A 287 -18.35 6.49 1.87
C GLU A 287 -17.46 6.95 3.01
N TRP A 288 -16.71 6.01 3.59
CA TRP A 288 -15.64 6.30 4.53
C TRP A 288 -14.33 5.89 3.87
N ASP A 289 -13.49 6.87 3.55
CA ASP A 289 -12.21 6.65 2.88
C ASP A 289 -11.07 6.81 3.89
N PHE A 290 -10.26 5.77 4.05
CA PHE A 290 -9.09 5.72 4.92
C PHE A 290 -7.82 5.58 4.06
N PRO A 291 -7.09 6.69 3.81
CA PRO A 291 -5.91 6.66 2.95
C PRO A 291 -4.76 5.92 3.63
N VAL A 292 -4.02 5.10 2.86
CA VAL A 292 -2.81 4.42 3.33
C VAL A 292 -1.58 5.09 2.68
N PRO A 293 -0.69 5.72 3.46
CA PRO A 293 0.50 6.38 2.95
C PRO A 293 1.55 5.34 2.48
N PRO A 294 2.19 5.53 1.31
CA PRO A 294 3.11 4.54 0.74
C PRO A 294 4.38 4.28 1.59
N ALA A 295 4.78 5.25 2.40
CA ALA A 295 6.01 5.18 3.18
C ALA A 295 5.90 4.30 4.43
N ALA A 296 4.70 3.87 4.80
CA ALA A 296 4.43 3.26 6.09
C ALA A 296 4.44 1.72 6.08
N ILE A 297 4.49 1.07 4.91
CA ILE A 297 4.41 -0.39 4.81
C ILE A 297 5.81 -1.02 4.78
N ASP A 298 6.09 -1.89 5.75
CA ASP A 298 7.30 -2.73 5.82
C ASP A 298 7.02 -4.13 5.23
N ALA A 299 7.96 -4.66 4.44
CA ALA A 299 7.84 -5.99 3.87
C ALA A 299 7.78 -7.11 4.91
N ALA A 300 8.38 -6.92 6.10
CA ALA A 300 8.34 -7.90 7.17
C ALA A 300 6.93 -8.07 7.75
N GLU A 301 6.12 -7.02 7.68
CA GLU A 301 4.75 -7.00 8.22
C GLU A 301 3.71 -7.41 7.18
N VAL A 302 4.09 -7.72 5.94
CA VAL A 302 3.15 -8.12 4.88
C VAL A 302 2.23 -9.27 5.29
N PRO A 303 2.69 -10.35 5.96
CA PRO A 303 1.79 -11.42 6.39
C PRO A 303 0.75 -10.97 7.43
N SER A 304 1.15 -10.16 8.42
CA SER A 304 0.23 -9.65 9.44
C SER A 304 -0.70 -8.58 8.89
N LEU A 305 -0.21 -7.74 7.98
CA LEU A 305 -0.98 -6.73 7.27
C LEU A 305 -2.04 -7.38 6.37
N ARG A 306 -1.69 -8.44 5.62
CA ARG A 306 -2.65 -9.21 4.82
C ARG A 306 -3.78 -9.75 5.69
N ALA A 307 -3.45 -10.43 6.80
CA ALA A 307 -4.46 -10.94 7.72
C ALA A 307 -5.33 -9.82 8.34
N ALA A 308 -4.78 -8.61 8.51
CA ALA A 308 -5.53 -7.45 8.96
C ALA A 308 -6.45 -6.87 7.87
N VAL A 309 -6.02 -6.88 6.61
CA VAL A 309 -6.82 -6.47 5.44
C VAL A 309 -7.97 -7.45 5.20
N ASP A 310 -7.69 -8.76 5.22
CA ASP A 310 -8.71 -9.81 5.07
C ASP A 310 -9.78 -9.68 6.16
N HIS A 311 -9.33 -9.46 7.40
CA HIS A 311 -10.24 -9.20 8.51
C HIS A 311 -11.06 -7.92 8.29
N ALA A 312 -10.44 -6.85 7.79
CA ALA A 312 -11.13 -5.59 7.52
C ALA A 312 -12.20 -5.72 6.44
N GLN A 313 -11.93 -6.43 5.34
CA GLN A 313 -12.90 -6.71 4.27
C GLN A 313 -14.09 -7.56 4.79
N GLY A 314 -13.86 -8.40 5.80
CA GLY A 314 -14.93 -9.15 6.47
C GLY A 314 -15.79 -8.35 7.45
N ILE A 315 -15.44 -7.09 7.73
CA ILE A 315 -16.21 -6.23 8.64
C ILE A 315 -17.54 -5.85 7.99
N VAL A 316 -18.61 -6.13 8.72
CA VAL A 316 -19.97 -5.69 8.40
C VAL A 316 -20.52 -4.94 9.60
N ILE A 317 -20.54 -3.61 9.52
CA ILE A 317 -21.14 -2.77 10.57
C ILE A 317 -22.57 -2.45 10.17
N GLN A 318 -23.49 -2.54 11.12
CA GLN A 318 -24.87 -2.08 10.95
C GLN A 318 -24.99 -0.70 11.61
N PRO A 319 -25.06 0.40 10.85
CA PRO A 319 -25.35 1.71 11.40
C PRO A 319 -26.70 1.63 12.12
N GLY A 320 -26.68 1.77 13.45
CA GLY A 320 -27.77 1.36 14.33
C GLY A 320 -29.14 1.86 13.89
N ALA A 321 -30.17 1.00 14.02
CA ALA A 321 -31.61 1.24 13.81
C ALA A 321 -31.98 2.36 12.82
N ALA A 322 -31.27 2.46 11.69
CA ALA A 322 -31.70 3.34 10.62
C ALA A 322 -33.04 2.77 10.13
N PRO A 323 -34.12 3.58 10.03
CA PRO A 323 -35.33 3.11 9.40
C PRO A 323 -34.93 2.59 8.03
N ALA A 324 -35.26 1.33 7.74
CA ALA A 324 -35.03 0.75 6.43
C ALA A 324 -35.48 1.79 5.40
N SER A 325 -34.66 2.00 4.37
CA SER A 325 -35.15 2.73 3.20
C SER A 325 -36.50 2.12 2.80
N PHE A 326 -37.41 2.90 2.21
CA PHE A 326 -38.74 2.39 1.84
C PHE A 326 -38.70 1.10 0.98
N LEU A 327 -37.53 0.77 0.42
CA LEU A 327 -37.21 -0.42 -0.37
C LEU A 327 -36.61 -1.59 0.44
N GLY A 328 -36.58 -1.54 1.78
CA GLY A 328 -36.14 -2.65 2.62
C GLY A 328 -34.62 -2.88 2.69
N ALA A 329 -33.80 -2.01 2.10
CA ALA A 329 -32.35 -2.15 2.17
C ALA A 329 -31.86 -1.84 3.59
N ARG A 330 -31.27 -2.84 4.26
CA ARG A 330 -30.50 -2.66 5.49
C ARG A 330 -29.21 -1.94 5.14
N SER A 331 -28.92 -0.84 5.83
CA SER A 331 -27.61 -0.20 5.77
C SER A 331 -26.59 -1.13 6.42
N THR A 332 -25.75 -1.78 5.61
CA THR A 332 -24.53 -2.44 6.09
C THR A 332 -23.36 -1.65 5.54
N ALA A 333 -22.39 -1.31 6.38
CA ALA A 333 -21.11 -0.78 5.94
C ALA A 333 -20.18 -1.95 5.63
N THR A 334 -19.79 -2.09 4.36
CA THR A 334 -18.83 -3.11 3.92
C THR A 334 -17.54 -2.44 3.48
N VAL A 335 -16.41 -3.03 3.87
CA VAL A 335 -15.09 -2.51 3.53
C VAL A 335 -14.60 -3.15 2.22
N ALA A 336 -14.11 -2.32 1.32
CA ALA A 336 -13.45 -2.69 0.08
C ALA A 336 -12.08 -2.02 -0.02
N THR A 337 -11.12 -2.73 -0.57
CA THR A 337 -9.76 -2.26 -0.81
C THR A 337 -9.15 -3.09 -1.94
N GLY A 338 -8.17 -2.53 -2.66
CA GLY A 338 -7.34 -3.28 -3.61
C GLY A 338 -5.94 -3.56 -3.08
N LEU A 339 -5.74 -3.39 -1.77
CA LEU A 339 -4.44 -3.60 -1.11
C LEU A 339 -4.07 -5.08 -1.07
N ASP A 340 -5.06 -5.97 -1.01
CA ASP A 340 -4.92 -7.42 -1.19
C ASP A 340 -4.19 -7.77 -2.50
N ASP A 341 -4.66 -7.25 -3.63
CA ASP A 341 -4.04 -7.50 -4.95
C ASP A 341 -2.58 -7.02 -5.00
N ILE A 342 -2.28 -5.88 -4.36
CA ILE A 342 -0.92 -5.33 -4.28
C ILE A 342 -0.02 -6.22 -3.41
N LEU A 343 -0.51 -6.68 -2.25
CA LEU A 343 0.22 -7.54 -1.32
C LEU A 343 0.42 -8.95 -1.90
N ASP A 344 -0.54 -9.46 -2.67
CA ASP A 344 -0.42 -10.71 -3.44
C ASP A 344 0.63 -10.61 -4.53
N SER A 345 0.56 -9.56 -5.35
CA SER A 345 1.56 -9.28 -6.38
C SER A 345 2.99 -9.20 -5.80
N TYR A 346 3.15 -8.54 -4.65
CA TYR A 346 4.43 -8.50 -3.95
C TYR A 346 4.88 -9.88 -3.46
N THR A 347 3.99 -10.66 -2.87
CA THR A 347 4.32 -11.97 -2.29
C THR A 347 4.74 -12.97 -3.36
N ASP A 348 4.10 -12.95 -4.52
CA ASP A 348 4.47 -13.79 -5.66
C ASP A 348 5.84 -13.40 -6.22
N GLN A 349 6.09 -12.10 -6.42
CA GLN A 349 7.40 -11.61 -6.86
C GLN A 349 8.51 -11.94 -5.86
N ALA A 350 8.25 -11.78 -4.56
CA ALA A 350 9.19 -12.10 -3.51
C ALA A 350 9.53 -13.59 -3.50
N ARG A 351 8.54 -14.49 -3.62
CA ARG A 351 8.75 -15.94 -3.68
C ARG A 351 9.66 -16.35 -4.84
N THR A 352 9.43 -15.80 -6.04
CA THR A 352 10.28 -16.06 -7.20
C THR A 352 11.71 -15.56 -6.96
N ALA A 353 11.88 -14.35 -6.41
CA ALA A 353 13.19 -13.80 -6.12
C ALA A 353 13.95 -14.61 -5.05
N PHE A 354 13.26 -15.05 -3.99
CA PHE A 354 13.83 -15.92 -2.97
C PHE A 354 14.24 -17.28 -3.53
N ALA A 355 13.43 -17.89 -4.41
CA ALA A 355 13.74 -19.17 -5.03
C ALA A 355 15.02 -19.08 -5.89
N VAL A 356 15.12 -18.07 -6.76
CA VAL A 356 16.30 -17.85 -7.60
C VAL A 356 17.54 -17.55 -6.75
N SER A 357 17.40 -16.72 -5.72
CA SER A 357 18.53 -16.35 -4.85
C SER A 357 19.02 -17.52 -4.01
N SER A 358 18.09 -18.38 -3.55
CA SER A 358 18.44 -19.61 -2.83
C SER A 358 19.21 -20.56 -3.73
N LEU A 359 18.81 -20.71 -4.99
CA LEU A 359 19.54 -21.52 -5.98
C LEU A 359 20.96 -20.98 -6.20
N VAL A 360 21.12 -19.65 -6.32
CA VAL A 360 22.43 -19.01 -6.46
C VAL A 360 23.29 -19.23 -5.21
N LEU A 361 22.73 -19.08 -4.01
CA LEU A 361 23.45 -19.34 -2.75
C LEU A 361 23.89 -20.79 -2.63
N VAL A 362 22.99 -21.74 -2.89
CA VAL A 362 23.30 -23.18 -2.87
C VAL A 362 24.39 -23.49 -3.90
N GLY A 363 24.30 -22.91 -5.10
CA GLY A 363 25.33 -23.04 -6.13
C GLY A 363 26.68 -22.48 -5.68
N LEU A 364 26.70 -21.30 -5.06
CA LEU A 364 27.92 -20.68 -4.54
C LEU A 364 28.55 -21.53 -3.42
N VAL A 365 27.75 -22.06 -2.50
CA VAL A 365 28.21 -22.94 -1.42
C VAL A 365 28.74 -24.25 -2.00
N ALA A 366 28.06 -24.85 -2.98
CA ALA A 366 28.52 -26.07 -3.63
C ALA A 366 29.87 -25.86 -4.35
N VAL A 367 30.02 -24.74 -5.07
CA VAL A 367 31.29 -24.36 -5.71
C VAL A 367 32.38 -24.14 -4.67
N ALA A 368 32.08 -23.44 -3.57
CA ALA A 368 33.05 -23.24 -2.48
C ALA A 368 33.50 -24.57 -1.87
N LEU A 369 32.58 -25.48 -1.58
CA LEU A 369 32.88 -26.83 -1.06
C LEU A 369 33.71 -27.65 -2.06
N ALA A 370 33.39 -27.60 -3.35
CA ALA A 370 34.14 -28.29 -4.39
C ALA A 370 35.58 -27.78 -4.49
N VAL A 371 35.78 -26.46 -4.45
CA VAL A 371 37.13 -25.85 -4.46
C VAL A 371 37.90 -26.20 -3.19
N LEU A 372 37.25 -26.21 -2.01
CA LEU A 372 37.88 -26.64 -0.76
C LEU A 372 38.29 -28.12 -0.81
N ALA A 373 37.44 -29.00 -1.36
CA ALA A 373 37.76 -30.41 -1.55
C ALA A 373 38.95 -30.60 -2.50
N LEU A 374 39.00 -29.81 -3.59
CA LEU A 374 40.11 -29.85 -4.56
C LEU A 374 41.41 -29.31 -3.95
N ALA A 375 41.35 -28.23 -3.17
CA ALA A 375 42.50 -27.70 -2.44
C ALA A 375 43.02 -28.70 -1.40
N ALA A 376 42.13 -29.39 -0.68
CA ALA A 376 42.50 -30.46 0.24
C ALA A 376 43.17 -31.63 -0.48
N GLY A 377 42.60 -32.07 -1.62
CA GLY A 377 43.18 -33.13 -2.45
C GLY A 377 44.59 -32.80 -2.95
N LEU A 378 44.79 -31.58 -3.48
CA LEU A 378 46.11 -31.09 -3.90
C LEU A 378 47.11 -31.02 -2.73
N GLY A 379 46.64 -30.64 -1.54
CA GLY A 379 47.45 -30.60 -0.32
C GLY A 379 47.92 -31.98 0.13
N VAL A 380 47.05 -32.99 0.03
CA VAL A 380 47.39 -34.39 0.33
C VAL A 380 48.42 -34.92 -0.68
N GLU A 381 48.22 -34.69 -1.97
CA GLU A 381 49.12 -35.20 -3.02
C GLU A 381 50.54 -34.63 -2.89
N ARG A 382 50.65 -33.32 -2.61
CA ARG A 382 51.95 -32.66 -2.37
C ARG A 382 52.68 -33.19 -1.14
N ARG A 383 51.95 -33.68 -0.14
CA ARG A 383 52.49 -34.13 1.15
C ARG A 383 52.61 -35.64 1.25
N ARG A 384 52.23 -36.38 0.21
CA ARG A 384 52.18 -37.86 0.20
C ARG A 384 53.48 -38.51 0.68
N VAL A 385 54.62 -38.05 0.17
CA VAL A 385 55.96 -38.51 0.58
C VAL A 385 56.25 -38.23 2.07
N ALA A 386 55.82 -37.07 2.57
CA ALA A 386 56.02 -36.70 3.98
C ALA A 386 55.06 -37.45 4.92
N LEU A 387 53.85 -37.78 4.44
CA LEU A 387 52.85 -38.57 5.15
C LEU A 387 53.26 -40.04 5.26
N GLU A 388 53.81 -40.63 4.20
CA GLU A 388 54.38 -41.99 4.21
C GLU A 388 55.52 -42.11 5.21
N LEU A 389 56.40 -41.11 5.27
CA LEU A 389 57.51 -41.02 6.24
C LEU A 389 57.03 -40.84 7.69
N ALA A 390 55.91 -40.15 7.90
CA ALA A 390 55.30 -39.98 9.23
C ALA A 390 54.57 -41.25 9.69
N ALA A 391 53.90 -41.95 8.77
CA ALA A 391 53.27 -43.24 9.03
C ALA A 391 54.29 -44.31 9.39
N ALA A 392 55.44 -44.34 8.70
CA ALA A 392 56.56 -45.23 9.03
C ALA A 392 57.18 -44.98 10.43
N ARG A 393 56.90 -43.83 11.05
CA ARG A 393 57.32 -43.47 12.42
C ARG A 393 56.20 -43.63 13.47
N GLY A 394 55.07 -44.24 13.11
CA GLY A 394 53.98 -44.55 14.03
C GLY A 394 53.01 -43.40 14.31
N ALA A 395 52.97 -42.36 13.46
CA ALA A 395 52.00 -41.28 13.61
C ALA A 395 50.56 -41.79 13.39
N GLY A 396 49.68 -41.58 14.36
CA GLY A 396 48.27 -41.95 14.26
C GLY A 396 47.51 -41.11 13.21
N PRO A 397 46.61 -41.69 12.41
CA PRO A 397 45.91 -40.98 11.32
C PRO A 397 45.09 -39.79 11.81
N LEU A 398 44.50 -39.88 13.01
CA LEU A 398 43.76 -38.79 13.65
C LEU A 398 44.65 -37.59 14.00
N GLN A 399 45.92 -37.80 14.34
CA GLN A 399 46.85 -36.73 14.73
C GLN A 399 47.30 -35.92 13.50
N VAL A 400 47.43 -36.58 12.35
CA VAL A 400 47.73 -35.95 11.07
C VAL A 400 46.53 -35.14 10.56
N ILE A 401 45.33 -35.70 10.62
CA ILE A 401 44.09 -34.99 10.23
C ILE A 401 43.89 -33.77 11.14
N GLY A 402 44.05 -33.92 12.46
CA GLY A 402 43.86 -32.84 13.42
C GLY A 402 44.84 -31.68 13.24
N THR A 403 46.11 -31.95 12.95
CA THR A 403 47.12 -30.90 12.72
C THR A 403 46.89 -30.14 11.41
N GLN A 404 46.44 -30.81 10.35
CA GLN A 404 46.05 -30.13 9.11
C GLN A 404 44.76 -29.32 9.27
N ALA A 405 43.76 -29.88 9.94
CA ALA A 405 42.51 -29.18 10.24
C ALA A 405 42.78 -27.90 11.05
N LEU A 406 43.67 -27.95 12.03
CA LEU A 406 44.05 -26.78 12.83
C LEU A 406 44.74 -25.69 11.98
N GLN A 407 45.63 -26.07 11.07
CA GLN A 407 46.28 -25.12 10.16
C GLN A 407 45.29 -24.46 9.20
N ALA A 408 44.37 -25.24 8.64
CA ALA A 408 43.31 -24.71 7.78
C ALA A 408 42.38 -23.78 8.56
N ALA A 409 41.97 -24.17 9.78
CA ALA A 409 41.12 -23.35 10.65
C ALA A 409 41.77 -22.02 11.03
N LEU A 410 43.08 -22.00 11.30
CA LEU A 410 43.84 -20.79 11.62
C LEU A 410 43.82 -19.74 10.50
N VAL A 411 43.55 -20.13 9.25
CA VAL A 411 43.45 -19.22 8.10
C VAL A 411 42.00 -18.97 7.70
N ALA A 412 41.18 -20.02 7.68
CA ALA A 412 39.78 -19.96 7.28
C ALA A 412 38.93 -19.16 8.29
N VAL A 413 39.11 -19.36 9.60
CA VAL A 413 38.30 -18.67 10.62
C VAL A 413 38.49 -17.15 10.57
N PRO A 414 39.72 -16.60 10.59
CA PRO A 414 39.90 -15.14 10.46
C PRO A 414 39.39 -14.60 9.13
N ALA A 415 39.64 -15.32 8.02
CA ALA A 415 39.17 -14.90 6.70
C ALA A 415 37.63 -14.83 6.64
N GLY A 416 36.95 -15.83 7.21
CA GLY A 416 35.50 -15.87 7.33
C GLY A 416 34.94 -14.74 8.20
N LEU A 417 35.57 -14.48 9.35
CA LEU A 417 35.21 -13.36 10.23
C LEU A 417 35.37 -12.01 9.53
N VAL A 418 36.45 -11.80 8.78
CA VAL A 418 36.67 -10.56 8.00
C VAL A 418 35.62 -10.44 6.90
N GLY A 419 35.35 -11.52 6.15
CA GLY A 419 34.32 -11.52 5.10
C GLY A 419 32.93 -11.17 5.65
N TRP A 420 32.56 -11.76 6.79
CA TRP A 420 31.33 -11.43 7.50
C TRP A 420 31.30 -9.97 7.96
N LEU A 421 32.35 -9.49 8.63
CA LEU A 421 32.42 -8.12 9.14
C LEU A 421 32.31 -7.08 8.01
N LEU A 422 32.96 -7.36 6.87
CA LEU A 422 32.86 -6.54 5.67
C LEU A 422 31.43 -6.50 5.12
N ALA A 423 30.74 -7.64 5.09
CA ALA A 423 29.35 -7.70 4.65
C ALA A 423 28.42 -6.89 5.57
N VAL A 424 28.57 -7.01 6.89
CA VAL A 424 27.75 -6.25 7.86
C VAL A 424 28.01 -4.74 7.75
N ARG A 425 29.25 -4.32 7.52
CA ARG A 425 29.62 -2.90 7.39
C ARG A 425 29.24 -2.30 6.04
N ALA A 426 29.39 -3.05 4.96
CA ALA A 426 29.14 -2.57 3.60
C ALA A 426 27.65 -2.63 3.22
N VAL A 427 26.90 -3.60 3.74
CA VAL A 427 25.48 -3.80 3.43
C VAL A 427 24.66 -3.57 4.71
N PRO A 428 24.03 -2.39 4.86
CA PRO A 428 23.09 -2.16 5.94
C PRO A 428 21.97 -3.21 5.88
N ALA A 429 21.49 -3.68 7.02
CA ALA A 429 20.34 -4.58 7.04
C ALA A 429 19.44 -4.25 8.21
N ARG A 430 18.14 -4.43 8.01
CA ARG A 430 17.17 -4.42 9.10
C ARG A 430 17.43 -5.59 10.06
N PRO A 431 17.25 -5.41 11.37
CA PRO A 431 17.36 -6.48 12.36
C PRO A 431 16.24 -7.49 12.15
N SER A 432 16.61 -8.59 11.48
CA SER A 432 15.80 -9.78 11.26
C SER A 432 16.59 -11.01 11.68
N SER A 433 15.92 -12.10 12.04
CA SER A 433 16.58 -13.38 12.36
C SER A 433 17.51 -13.88 11.25
N LEU A 434 17.22 -13.54 9.98
CA LEU A 434 18.06 -13.85 8.82
C LEU A 434 19.28 -12.93 8.64
N SER A 435 19.25 -11.72 9.20
CA SER A 435 20.39 -10.78 9.22
C SER A 435 21.27 -10.93 10.47
N ALA A 436 20.82 -11.68 11.48
CA ALA A 436 21.60 -11.97 12.68
C ALA A 436 22.71 -13.01 12.41
N LEU A 437 22.58 -13.75 11.30
CA LEU A 437 23.64 -14.55 10.69
C LEU A 437 24.51 -13.66 9.78
#